data_AF-A0A9P4L5W4-F1
#
_entry.id   AF-A0A9P4L5W4-F1
#
_cell.length_a   1.000
_cell.length_b   1.000
_cell.length_c   1.000
_cell.angle_alpha   90.00
_cell.angle_beta   90.00
_cell.angle_gamma   90.00
#
_symmetry.space_group_name_H-M   'P 1'
#
loop_
_entity.id
_entity.type
_entity.pdbx_description
1 polymer ?
#
loop_
_entity_poly.entity_id
_entity_poly.type
_entity_poly.pdbx_seq_one_letter_code
_entity_poly.pdbx_strand_id
1 'polypeptide(L)'
;MASDSLLLTTTEDQYNDVTVGTIKCTAPIPFGGQGEWLFLPATKKFDLSRGSEQKMVFDCDEDKRNHTGFMIDPGTSVLIVVDMQNYFIHPIYRDHAAGIAAIEPILKVIERSRSEGIQIAWLNWGITEHDMKTMAPAVQRGFSNTLGWHVGLGAQLPEGQGRCLFKRTWNADLYEPFQAVAQPGDLFFDKTRMSGLWSTEEPLHEYLRASGKQTLLFAGVNTDQCLFGTMSDAYSYGWDCVLLDDCTGTMTGRGAQELTEYQVSTNMGFVTSSRAFCEAQIVRTFNYYTHMEPRMCKLCDQIINDFLPSLTLSVTWPKEHAKLGNTIKPKYLQKQPAISLHDETAHDGLATTPDLRYIVTLTDPDAPSRDNPEWSEMCHWIAANISISQKTFSILPLPEFGLTGHDSAKYGSLDDVVEYKPPGPPPKTGKHRYVFLVFAPKNGTTEPLHLRAPKDRKHWGTGKERGGVRDWAEENQLVPVAANFIYSKNKKQ
;
A
#
# COMPACT_ATOMS: atom_id res chain seq x y z
N MET A 1 15.43 -15.71 58.91
CA MET A 1 16.69 -15.46 58.18
C MET A 1 16.46 -14.27 57.26
N ALA A 2 17.20 -13.20 57.52
CA ALA A 2 17.38 -11.96 56.75
C ALA A 2 16.20 -11.41 55.92
N SER A 3 15.39 -10.58 56.58
CA SER A 3 14.81 -9.37 55.99
C SER A 3 15.84 -8.26 56.20
N ASP A 4 16.28 -7.56 55.15
CA ASP A 4 16.64 -6.13 55.25
C ASP A 4 16.93 -5.47 53.87
N SER A 5 16.30 -4.31 53.72
CA SER A 5 16.68 -3.09 52.98
C SER A 5 16.91 -3.14 51.46
N LEU A 6 16.10 -2.37 50.72
CA LEU A 6 16.47 -0.99 50.41
C LEU A 6 15.22 -0.17 50.03
N LEU A 7 14.81 0.70 50.94
CA LEU A 7 13.95 1.86 50.67
C LEU A 7 14.85 2.98 50.16
N LEU A 8 14.66 3.40 48.91
CA LEU A 8 15.05 4.73 48.45
C LEU A 8 13.79 5.38 47.88
N THR A 9 13.20 6.24 48.71
CA THR A 9 12.19 7.23 48.36
C THR A 9 12.72 8.19 47.30
N THR A 10 12.04 8.27 46.16
CA THR A 10 12.10 9.45 45.30
C THR A 10 10.67 9.96 45.14
N THR A 11 10.45 11.10 45.78
CA THR A 11 9.40 12.11 45.59
C THR A 11 8.50 11.93 44.37
N GLU A 12 7.20 11.77 44.64
CA GLU A 12 6.12 11.96 43.68
C GLU A 12 6.13 13.41 43.16
N ASP A 13 6.61 13.61 41.93
CA ASP A 13 6.11 14.71 41.11
C ASP A 13 4.75 14.27 40.56
N GLN A 14 3.67 14.73 41.22
CA GLN A 14 2.32 14.65 40.70
C GLN A 14 2.21 15.55 39.45
N TYR A 15 2.66 15.06 38.30
CA TYR A 15 2.07 15.48 37.04
C TYR A 15 0.72 14.79 36.95
N ASN A 16 -0.35 15.60 37.00
CA ASN A 16 -1.70 15.18 36.62
C ASN A 16 -1.69 14.76 35.15
N ASP A 17 -1.29 13.51 34.90
CA ASP A 17 -1.36 12.88 33.60
C ASP A 17 -2.81 12.42 33.41
N VAL A 18 -3.68 13.38 33.12
CA VAL A 18 -5.06 13.10 32.73
C VAL A 18 -5.01 12.66 31.28
N THR A 19 -5.03 11.35 31.06
CA THR A 19 -5.18 10.76 29.73
C THR A 19 -6.54 11.16 29.15
N VAL A 20 -6.56 11.95 28.07
CA VAL A 20 -7.79 12.33 27.37
C VAL A 20 -7.67 12.07 25.86
N GLY A 21 -8.15 10.91 25.43
CA GLY A 21 -8.62 10.65 24.06
C GLY A 21 -7.57 10.37 22.98
N THR A 22 -7.94 9.48 22.05
CA THR A 22 -7.09 8.98 20.94
C THR A 22 -7.50 9.62 19.63
N ILE A 23 -6.54 10.00 18.77
CA ILE A 23 -6.82 10.52 17.43
C ILE A 23 -6.20 9.62 16.36
N LYS A 24 -6.97 9.37 15.29
CA LYS A 24 -6.58 8.52 14.17
C LYS A 24 -5.82 9.34 13.13
N CYS A 25 -4.55 9.01 12.92
CA CYS A 25 -3.83 9.35 11.70
C CYS A 25 -4.66 8.87 10.50
N THR A 26 -4.95 9.70 9.49
CA THR A 26 -5.64 9.27 8.26
C THR A 26 -4.69 9.14 7.07
N ALA A 27 -3.44 9.61 7.22
CA ALA A 27 -2.42 9.48 6.18
C ALA A 27 -2.03 8.01 5.98
N PRO A 28 -1.79 7.57 4.74
CA PRO A 28 -1.19 6.27 4.47
C PRO A 28 0.14 6.13 5.23
N ILE A 29 0.30 5.02 5.95
CA ILE A 29 1.50 4.71 6.73
C ILE A 29 2.32 3.69 5.94
N PRO A 30 3.51 4.05 5.42
CA PRO A 30 4.36 3.11 4.72
C PRO A 30 4.91 2.04 5.69
N PHE A 31 4.95 0.81 5.22
CA PHE A 31 5.45 -0.35 5.96
C PHE A 31 6.22 -1.29 5.03
N GLY A 32 7.45 -1.64 5.42
CA GLY A 32 8.33 -2.55 4.66
C GLY A 32 9.60 -1.88 4.12
N GLY A 33 10.37 -2.65 3.34
CA GLY A 33 11.59 -2.20 2.67
C GLY A 33 11.34 -1.78 1.23
N GLN A 34 12.19 -2.23 0.29
CA GLN A 34 11.90 -2.07 -1.14
C GLN A 34 10.60 -2.81 -1.49
N GLY A 35 9.67 -2.12 -2.16
CA GLY A 35 8.33 -2.65 -2.43
C GLY A 35 7.37 -2.50 -1.24
N GLU A 36 7.48 -1.38 -0.52
CA GLU A 36 6.64 -1.02 0.63
C GLU A 36 5.13 -1.18 0.36
N TRP A 37 4.41 -1.55 1.41
CA TRP A 37 2.96 -1.47 1.46
C TRP A 37 2.54 -0.18 2.15
N LEU A 38 1.33 0.30 1.88
CA LEU A 38 0.74 1.42 2.61
C LEU A 38 -0.42 0.92 3.47
N PHE A 39 -0.36 1.15 4.78
CA PHE A 39 -1.51 0.96 5.66
C PHE A 39 -2.37 2.22 5.68
N LEU A 40 -3.65 2.10 5.37
CA LEU A 40 -4.62 3.20 5.33
C LEU A 40 -5.42 3.21 6.63
N PRO A 41 -5.13 4.06 7.63
CA PRO A 41 -5.75 3.89 8.93
C PRO A 41 -7.22 4.30 8.98
N ALA A 42 -7.68 5.10 8.00
CA ALA A 42 -9.09 5.48 7.85
C ALA A 42 -9.98 4.26 7.58
N THR A 43 -9.53 3.37 6.70
CA THR A 43 -10.25 2.14 6.34
C THR A 43 -9.69 0.89 7.02
N LYS A 44 -8.53 1.01 7.67
CA LYS A 44 -7.66 -0.07 8.17
C LYS A 44 -7.23 -1.09 7.10
N LYS A 45 -7.18 -0.67 5.84
CA LYS A 45 -6.79 -1.53 4.71
C LYS A 45 -5.31 -1.42 4.40
N PHE A 46 -4.75 -2.44 3.76
CA PHE A 46 -3.39 -2.42 3.22
C PHE A 46 -3.40 -2.21 1.72
N ASP A 47 -2.51 -1.37 1.19
CA ASP A 47 -2.30 -1.20 -0.24
C ASP A 47 -0.97 -1.84 -0.63
N LEU A 48 -1.05 -2.94 -1.37
CA LEU A 48 0.07 -3.72 -1.88
C LEU A 48 0.35 -3.37 -3.36
N SER A 49 -0.44 -2.49 -3.97
CA SER A 49 -0.36 -2.16 -5.39
C SER A 49 0.88 -1.33 -5.76
N ARG A 50 1.63 -0.84 -4.76
CA ARG A 50 2.85 -0.03 -4.94
C ARG A 50 2.61 1.17 -5.86
N GLY A 51 1.46 1.83 -5.66
CA GLY A 51 1.09 3.04 -6.41
C GLY A 51 0.48 2.78 -7.79
N SER A 52 0.10 1.55 -8.11
CA SER A 52 -0.50 1.22 -9.42
C SER A 52 -1.73 2.08 -9.73
N GLU A 53 -1.87 2.44 -11.00
CA GLU A 53 -3.02 3.17 -11.54
C GLU A 53 -4.30 2.34 -11.52
N GLN A 54 -4.19 1.01 -11.53
CA GLN A 54 -5.32 0.10 -11.44
C GLN A 54 -5.19 -0.75 -10.16
N LYS A 55 -6.19 -0.66 -9.29
CA LYS A 55 -6.23 -1.38 -8.02
C LYS A 55 -7.53 -2.19 -7.92
N MET A 56 -7.40 -3.45 -7.52
CA MET A 56 -8.51 -4.25 -7.01
C MET A 56 -8.60 -4.06 -5.50
N VAL A 57 -9.74 -3.59 -5.01
CA VAL A 57 -9.98 -3.30 -3.59
C VAL A 57 -10.85 -4.40 -2.99
N PHE A 58 -10.32 -5.07 -1.98
CA PHE A 58 -10.96 -6.16 -1.26
C PHE A 58 -11.47 -5.69 0.08
N ASP A 59 -12.72 -5.99 0.39
CA ASP A 59 -13.29 -5.83 1.73
C ASP A 59 -13.29 -7.17 2.46
N CYS A 60 -12.88 -7.16 3.72
CA CYS A 60 -12.78 -8.37 4.54
C CYS A 60 -13.32 -8.12 5.95
N ASP A 61 -13.80 -9.19 6.56
CA ASP A 61 -14.30 -9.21 7.93
C ASP A 61 -13.11 -9.25 8.91
N GLU A 62 -12.91 -8.16 9.66
CA GLU A 62 -11.80 -8.00 10.62
C GLU A 62 -11.82 -9.07 11.71
N ASP A 63 -13.01 -9.43 12.20
CA ASP A 63 -13.17 -10.39 13.29
C ASP A 63 -12.83 -11.81 12.84
N LYS A 64 -13.12 -12.14 11.57
CA LYS A 64 -12.78 -13.45 10.99
C LYS A 64 -11.33 -13.51 10.51
N ARG A 65 -10.78 -12.40 10.00
CA ARG A 65 -9.55 -12.42 9.19
C ARG A 65 -8.39 -11.64 9.77
N ASN A 66 -8.54 -10.94 10.89
CA ASN A 66 -7.50 -10.08 11.48
C ASN A 66 -7.05 -8.92 10.56
N HIS A 67 -7.85 -8.59 9.54
CA HIS A 67 -7.68 -7.43 8.65
C HIS A 67 -9.02 -7.02 8.03
N THR A 68 -9.18 -5.73 7.70
CA THR A 68 -10.43 -5.19 7.11
C THR A 68 -10.46 -5.22 5.58
N GLY A 69 -9.37 -5.68 4.95
CA GLY A 69 -9.21 -5.66 3.52
C GLY A 69 -7.85 -5.16 3.04
N PHE A 70 -7.66 -5.23 1.75
CA PHE A 70 -6.40 -4.90 1.10
C PHE A 70 -6.61 -4.51 -0.36
N MET A 71 -5.54 -4.05 -1.03
CA MET A 71 -5.56 -3.65 -2.44
C MET A 71 -4.39 -4.28 -3.17
N ILE A 72 -4.63 -4.78 -4.39
CA ILE A 72 -3.59 -5.36 -5.24
C ILE A 72 -3.65 -4.71 -6.62
N ASP A 73 -2.54 -4.73 -7.34
CA ASP A 73 -2.54 -4.46 -8.77
C ASP A 73 -2.80 -5.78 -9.53
N PRO A 74 -3.91 -5.92 -10.26
CA PRO A 74 -4.19 -7.15 -10.99
C PRO A 74 -3.13 -7.47 -12.06
N GLY A 75 -2.54 -6.45 -12.70
CA GLY A 75 -1.53 -6.61 -13.74
C GLY A 75 -0.21 -7.20 -13.22
N THR A 76 0.11 -6.99 -11.94
CA THR A 76 1.29 -7.59 -11.28
C THR A 76 0.94 -8.80 -10.41
N SER A 77 -0.31 -9.28 -10.49
CA SER A 77 -0.80 -10.45 -9.75
C SER A 77 -0.77 -11.74 -10.56
N VAL A 78 -0.71 -12.87 -9.86
CA VAL A 78 -0.83 -14.24 -10.40
C VAL A 78 -1.78 -15.06 -9.51
N LEU A 79 -2.77 -15.73 -10.12
CA LEU A 79 -3.55 -16.78 -9.48
C LEU A 79 -2.86 -18.12 -9.68
N ILE A 80 -2.39 -18.72 -8.59
CA ILE A 80 -1.75 -20.04 -8.56
C ILE A 80 -2.79 -21.07 -8.10
N VAL A 81 -3.18 -21.94 -9.02
CA VAL A 81 -4.10 -23.06 -8.75
C VAL A 81 -3.28 -24.33 -8.57
N VAL A 82 -3.27 -24.84 -7.34
CA VAL A 82 -2.37 -25.92 -6.90
C VAL A 82 -3.08 -27.28 -6.96
N ASP A 83 -2.46 -28.22 -7.67
CA ASP A 83 -2.76 -29.67 -7.64
C ASP A 83 -4.24 -30.05 -7.84
N MET A 84 -4.99 -29.27 -8.63
CA MET A 84 -6.36 -29.64 -9.03
C MET A 84 -6.34 -30.72 -10.13
N GLN A 85 -5.61 -31.81 -9.87
CA GLN A 85 -5.36 -32.95 -10.76
C GLN A 85 -6.27 -34.13 -10.42
N ASN A 86 -6.46 -35.03 -11.38
CA ASN A 86 -7.26 -36.25 -11.19
C ASN A 86 -6.84 -37.06 -9.96
N TYR A 87 -5.53 -37.21 -9.70
CA TYR A 87 -5.02 -37.97 -8.56
C TYR A 87 -5.52 -37.48 -7.19
N PHE A 88 -5.73 -36.17 -7.03
CA PHE A 88 -6.14 -35.55 -5.78
C PHE A 88 -7.65 -35.41 -5.65
N ILE A 89 -8.34 -35.12 -6.75
CA ILE A 89 -9.76 -34.75 -6.73
C ILE A 89 -10.69 -35.89 -7.18
N HIS A 90 -10.25 -36.73 -8.13
CA HIS A 90 -11.16 -37.70 -8.75
C HIS A 90 -11.63 -38.75 -7.71
N PRO A 91 -12.93 -39.04 -7.61
CA PRO A 91 -13.50 -39.94 -6.60
C PRO A 91 -12.94 -41.37 -6.59
N ILE A 92 -12.32 -41.80 -7.70
CA ILE A 92 -11.66 -43.11 -7.81
C ILE A 92 -10.50 -43.28 -6.81
N TYR A 93 -9.83 -42.19 -6.43
CA TYR A 93 -8.71 -42.25 -5.50
C TYR A 93 -9.15 -42.01 -4.07
N ARG A 94 -10.07 -41.06 -3.86
CA ARG A 94 -10.49 -40.62 -2.53
C ARG A 94 -11.74 -39.75 -2.59
N ASP A 95 -12.47 -39.70 -1.48
CA ASP A 95 -13.53 -38.72 -1.25
C ASP A 95 -12.92 -37.40 -0.73
N HIS A 96 -12.56 -36.50 -1.64
CA HIS A 96 -12.01 -35.20 -1.31
C HIS A 96 -13.10 -34.11 -1.24
N ALA A 97 -14.14 -34.32 -0.41
CA ALA A 97 -15.31 -33.44 -0.33
C ALA A 97 -14.99 -31.92 -0.27
N ALA A 98 -14.01 -31.50 0.54
CA ALA A 98 -13.59 -30.10 0.63
C ALA A 98 -12.96 -29.56 -0.66
N GLY A 99 -12.22 -30.41 -1.39
CA GLY A 99 -11.57 -30.04 -2.65
C GLY A 99 -12.58 -29.98 -3.80
N ILE A 100 -13.58 -30.87 -3.79
CA ILE A 100 -14.74 -30.78 -4.68
C ILE A 100 -15.55 -29.51 -4.41
N ALA A 101 -15.78 -29.16 -3.15
CA ALA A 101 -16.50 -27.94 -2.78
C ALA A 101 -15.78 -26.66 -3.24
N ALA A 102 -14.45 -26.68 -3.35
CA ALA A 102 -13.65 -25.57 -3.84
C ALA A 102 -13.72 -25.35 -5.36
N ILE A 103 -14.23 -26.32 -6.15
CA ILE A 103 -14.22 -26.24 -7.62
C ILE A 103 -14.97 -25.01 -8.14
N GLU A 104 -16.25 -24.89 -7.79
CA GLU A 104 -17.11 -23.79 -8.24
C GLU A 104 -16.56 -22.40 -7.84
N PRO A 105 -16.13 -22.18 -6.59
CA PRO A 105 -15.40 -20.96 -6.20
C PRO A 105 -14.18 -20.67 -7.08
N ILE A 106 -13.32 -21.66 -7.32
CA ILE A 106 -12.10 -21.48 -8.14
C ILE A 106 -12.47 -21.09 -9.57
N LEU A 107 -13.48 -21.72 -10.18
CA LEU A 107 -13.91 -21.41 -11.55
C LEU A 107 -14.34 -19.95 -11.69
N LYS A 108 -15.09 -19.42 -10.71
CA LYS A 108 -15.50 -18.01 -10.68
C LYS A 108 -14.31 -17.07 -10.51
N VAL A 109 -13.36 -17.43 -9.66
CA VAL A 109 -12.13 -16.65 -9.45
C VAL A 109 -11.27 -16.65 -10.72
N ILE A 110 -11.16 -17.77 -11.44
CA ILE A 110 -10.43 -17.85 -12.72
C ILE A 110 -11.07 -16.91 -13.76
N GLU A 111 -12.40 -16.95 -13.90
CA GLU A 111 -13.14 -16.07 -14.82
C GLU A 111 -12.88 -14.59 -14.49
N ARG A 112 -13.05 -14.21 -13.23
CA ARG A 112 -12.80 -12.85 -12.74
C ARG A 112 -11.34 -12.43 -12.91
N SER A 113 -10.41 -13.32 -12.63
CA SER A 113 -8.96 -13.07 -12.78
C SER A 113 -8.62 -12.71 -14.22
N ARG A 114 -9.16 -13.46 -15.19
CA ARG A 114 -8.96 -13.18 -16.62
C ARG A 114 -9.56 -11.85 -17.05
N SER A 115 -10.76 -11.49 -16.56
CA SER A 115 -11.38 -10.21 -16.92
C SER A 115 -10.58 -8.99 -16.45
N GLU A 116 -9.83 -9.14 -15.37
CA GLU A 116 -9.02 -8.07 -14.78
C GLU A 116 -7.53 -8.13 -15.15
N GLY A 117 -7.10 -9.15 -15.92
CA GLY A 117 -5.71 -9.28 -16.38
C GLY A 117 -4.76 -9.96 -15.38
N ILE A 118 -5.29 -10.65 -14.38
CA ILE A 118 -4.50 -11.49 -13.47
C ILE A 118 -4.05 -12.75 -14.22
N GLN A 119 -2.75 -13.05 -14.16
CA GLN A 119 -2.19 -14.22 -14.83
C GLN A 119 -2.63 -15.50 -14.12
N ILE A 120 -3.10 -16.51 -14.87
CA ILE A 120 -3.41 -17.83 -14.33
C ILE A 120 -2.16 -18.73 -14.44
N ALA A 121 -1.82 -19.41 -13.34
CA ALA A 121 -0.75 -20.40 -13.27
C ALA A 121 -1.27 -21.70 -12.63
N TRP A 122 -1.16 -22.79 -13.37
CA TRP A 122 -1.44 -24.15 -12.90
C TRP A 122 -0.15 -24.74 -12.34
N LEU A 123 -0.12 -25.01 -11.05
CA LEU A 123 1.02 -25.59 -10.36
C LEU A 123 0.69 -27.01 -9.92
N ASN A 124 1.24 -28.00 -10.62
CA ASN A 124 0.80 -29.38 -10.52
C ASN A 124 1.98 -30.33 -10.32
N TRP A 125 1.75 -31.47 -9.68
CA TRP A 125 2.76 -32.53 -9.67
C TRP A 125 2.99 -33.08 -11.08
N GLY A 126 4.25 -33.14 -11.50
CA GLY A 126 4.63 -33.68 -12.81
C GLY A 126 6.02 -34.27 -12.78
N ILE A 127 6.15 -35.47 -12.21
CA ILE A 127 7.46 -36.08 -11.98
C ILE A 127 8.00 -36.80 -13.23
N THR A 128 9.32 -36.89 -13.32
CA THR A 128 10.06 -37.60 -14.35
C THR A 128 10.94 -38.71 -13.75
N GLU A 129 11.59 -39.50 -14.60
CA GLU A 129 12.57 -40.50 -14.15
C GLU A 129 13.79 -39.87 -13.49
N HIS A 130 14.16 -38.64 -13.88
CA HIS A 130 15.26 -37.95 -13.23
C HIS A 130 14.87 -37.60 -11.78
N ASP A 131 13.67 -37.08 -11.59
CA ASP A 131 13.17 -36.68 -10.27
C ASP A 131 13.08 -37.88 -9.33
N MET A 132 12.62 -39.04 -9.83
CA MET A 132 12.58 -40.26 -9.02
C MET A 132 13.95 -40.70 -8.50
N LYS A 133 15.04 -40.38 -9.22
CA LYS A 133 16.42 -40.71 -8.80
C LYS A 133 16.98 -39.73 -7.78
N THR A 134 16.55 -38.46 -7.82
CA THR A 134 17.08 -37.39 -6.97
C THR A 134 16.15 -37.02 -5.81
N MET A 135 14.93 -37.56 -5.79
CA MET A 135 13.92 -37.25 -4.78
C MET A 135 14.35 -37.72 -3.38
N ALA A 136 14.23 -36.81 -2.42
CA ALA A 136 14.52 -37.12 -1.02
C ALA A 136 13.56 -38.21 -0.49
N PRO A 137 14.06 -39.21 0.27
CA PRO A 137 13.22 -40.29 0.81
C PRO A 137 12.03 -39.81 1.65
N ALA A 138 12.16 -38.68 2.34
CA ALA A 138 11.08 -38.09 3.13
C ALA A 138 9.86 -37.69 2.27
N VAL A 139 10.09 -37.25 1.04
CA VAL A 139 9.02 -36.91 0.08
C VAL A 139 8.31 -38.19 -0.34
N GLN A 140 9.05 -39.22 -0.72
CA GLN A 140 8.47 -40.52 -1.10
C GLN A 140 7.67 -41.15 0.05
N ARG A 141 8.17 -41.04 1.28
CA ARG A 141 7.48 -41.52 2.49
C ARG A 141 6.10 -40.87 2.65
N GLY A 142 5.96 -39.57 2.38
CA GLY A 142 4.67 -38.86 2.50
C GLY A 142 3.59 -39.37 1.55
N PHE A 143 3.98 -40.03 0.46
CA PHE A 143 3.08 -40.59 -0.55
C PHE A 143 2.96 -42.12 -0.48
N SER A 144 3.58 -42.76 0.51
CA SER A 144 3.62 -44.21 0.66
C SER A 144 2.87 -44.64 1.93
N ASN A 145 1.67 -45.20 1.78
CA ASN A 145 0.87 -45.70 2.91
C ASN A 145 1.30 -47.10 3.37
N THR A 146 2.09 -47.82 2.57
CA THR A 146 2.72 -49.11 2.89
C THR A 146 4.09 -49.20 2.22
N LEU A 147 5.06 -49.86 2.86
CA LEU A 147 6.36 -50.18 2.25
C LEU A 147 6.17 -51.36 1.28
N GLY A 148 5.81 -51.08 0.03
CA GLY A 148 5.64 -52.07 -1.04
C GLY A 148 5.80 -51.43 -2.42
N TRP A 149 6.38 -52.17 -3.36
CA TRP A 149 6.86 -51.73 -4.69
C TRP A 149 5.78 -51.12 -5.63
N HIS A 150 4.53 -51.02 -5.20
CA HIS A 150 3.37 -50.65 -6.04
C HIS A 150 2.47 -49.55 -5.46
N VAL A 151 2.85 -48.89 -4.35
CA VAL A 151 2.03 -47.83 -3.75
C VAL A 151 2.90 -46.63 -3.42
N GLY A 152 2.87 -45.60 -4.25
CA GLY A 152 3.64 -44.37 -4.05
C GLY A 152 3.93 -43.62 -5.35
N LEU A 153 4.67 -42.51 -5.24
CA LEU A 153 5.09 -41.71 -6.40
C LEU A 153 5.79 -42.59 -7.44
N GLY A 154 5.39 -42.45 -8.70
CA GLY A 154 5.97 -43.19 -9.82
C GLY A 154 5.55 -44.66 -9.95
N ALA A 155 4.72 -45.20 -9.05
CA ALA A 155 4.17 -46.54 -9.19
C ALA A 155 3.17 -46.61 -10.37
N GLN A 156 3.12 -47.75 -11.06
CA GLN A 156 2.13 -47.98 -12.12
C GLN A 156 0.73 -48.10 -11.52
N LEU A 157 -0.18 -47.19 -11.90
CA LEU A 157 -1.58 -47.24 -11.47
C LEU A 157 -2.42 -48.14 -12.41
N PRO A 158 -3.55 -48.68 -11.92
CA PRO A 158 -4.41 -49.59 -12.69
C PRO A 158 -5.02 -48.96 -13.95
N GLU A 159 -5.60 -49.80 -14.81
CA GLU A 159 -6.56 -49.40 -15.85
C GLU A 159 -6.08 -48.28 -16.78
N GLY A 160 -4.77 -48.26 -17.09
CA GLY A 160 -4.21 -47.27 -18.03
C GLY A 160 -4.09 -45.85 -17.47
N GLN A 161 -4.29 -45.64 -16.16
CA GLN A 161 -4.18 -44.33 -15.51
C GLN A 161 -2.76 -43.74 -15.51
N GLY A 162 -1.76 -44.55 -15.92
CA GLY A 162 -0.35 -44.19 -16.00
C GLY A 162 0.38 -44.36 -14.68
N ARG A 163 1.61 -43.83 -14.59
CA ARG A 163 2.38 -43.84 -13.36
C ARG A 163 1.95 -42.69 -12.44
N CYS A 164 1.89 -42.96 -11.15
CA CYS A 164 1.45 -42.00 -10.13
C CYS A 164 2.23 -40.69 -10.22
N LEU A 165 1.51 -39.62 -10.51
CA LEU A 165 1.94 -38.23 -10.67
C LEU A 165 3.04 -38.00 -11.72
N PHE A 166 3.26 -38.97 -12.61
CA PHE A 166 4.21 -38.82 -13.74
C PHE A 166 3.64 -37.86 -14.77
N LYS A 167 4.52 -37.01 -15.30
CA LYS A 167 4.13 -36.03 -16.33
C LYS A 167 3.47 -36.74 -17.52
N ARG A 168 2.41 -36.13 -18.07
CA ARG A 168 1.63 -36.63 -19.22
C ARG A 168 0.94 -37.98 -18.96
N THR A 169 0.45 -38.18 -17.74
CA THR A 169 -0.39 -39.31 -17.39
C THR A 169 -1.74 -38.81 -16.91
N TRP A 170 -2.79 -39.58 -17.15
CA TRP A 170 -4.16 -39.15 -16.83
C TRP A 170 -4.31 -38.71 -15.36
N ASN A 171 -3.72 -39.45 -14.42
CA ASN A 171 -3.80 -39.10 -13.00
C ASN A 171 -3.12 -37.77 -12.67
N ALA A 172 -2.11 -37.37 -13.46
CA ALA A 172 -1.41 -36.08 -13.34
C ALA A 172 -2.02 -34.98 -14.23
N ASP A 173 -3.04 -35.26 -15.04
CA ASP A 173 -3.74 -34.21 -15.76
C ASP A 173 -4.70 -33.47 -14.82
N LEU A 174 -5.05 -32.23 -15.20
CA LEU A 174 -6.07 -31.45 -14.51
C LEU A 174 -7.38 -32.27 -14.37
N TYR A 175 -8.11 -32.06 -13.29
CA TYR A 175 -9.45 -32.62 -13.11
C TYR A 175 -10.42 -31.97 -14.11
N GLU A 176 -11.42 -32.72 -14.57
CA GLU A 176 -12.23 -32.40 -15.76
C GLU A 176 -12.81 -30.97 -15.81
N PRO A 177 -13.40 -30.41 -14.74
CA PRO A 177 -13.87 -29.02 -14.72
C PRO A 177 -12.77 -27.99 -15.03
N PHE A 178 -11.53 -28.25 -14.61
CA PHE A 178 -10.40 -27.36 -14.86
C PHE A 178 -9.79 -27.55 -16.24
N GLN A 179 -9.83 -28.76 -16.80
CA GLN A 179 -9.49 -29.00 -18.20
C GLN A 179 -10.37 -28.16 -19.13
N ALA A 180 -11.67 -28.07 -18.81
CA ALA A 180 -12.64 -27.33 -19.63
C ALA A 180 -12.41 -25.81 -19.64
N VAL A 181 -11.80 -25.24 -18.59
CA VAL A 181 -11.54 -23.80 -18.49
C VAL A 181 -10.08 -23.41 -18.71
N ALA A 182 -9.15 -24.36 -18.82
CA ALA A 182 -7.77 -24.09 -19.18
C ALA A 182 -7.69 -23.49 -20.59
N GLN A 183 -6.92 -22.41 -20.76
CA GLN A 183 -6.86 -21.66 -22.02
C GLN A 183 -5.42 -21.43 -22.51
N PRO A 184 -5.20 -21.25 -23.82
CA PRO A 184 -3.94 -20.72 -24.34
C PRO A 184 -3.62 -19.37 -23.68
N GLY A 185 -2.45 -19.26 -23.05
CA GLY A 185 -2.03 -18.08 -22.28
C GLY A 185 -1.98 -18.32 -20.77
N ASP A 186 -2.64 -19.37 -20.26
CA ASP A 186 -2.37 -19.87 -18.92
C ASP A 186 -0.94 -20.45 -18.83
N LEU A 187 -0.34 -20.39 -17.65
CA LEU A 187 0.98 -20.96 -17.38
C LEU A 187 0.82 -22.34 -16.73
N PHE A 188 1.68 -23.28 -17.10
CA PHE A 188 1.68 -24.64 -16.55
C PHE A 188 3.06 -24.96 -16.02
N PHE A 189 3.14 -25.24 -14.72
CA PHE A 189 4.37 -25.58 -14.02
C PHE A 189 4.24 -26.96 -13.38
N ASP A 190 5.20 -27.83 -13.69
CA ASP A 190 5.36 -29.10 -13.01
C ASP A 190 6.25 -28.89 -11.78
N LYS A 191 5.75 -29.29 -10.60
CA LYS A 191 6.55 -29.39 -9.38
C LYS A 191 6.85 -30.84 -9.05
N THR A 192 7.96 -31.02 -8.34
CA THR A 192 8.47 -32.35 -7.95
C THR A 192 8.53 -32.52 -6.43
N ARG A 193 8.04 -31.53 -5.69
CA ARG A 193 7.96 -31.46 -4.23
C ARG A 193 6.60 -30.91 -3.81
N MET A 194 6.40 -30.85 -2.49
CA MET A 194 5.18 -30.31 -1.90
C MET A 194 4.97 -28.86 -2.36
N SER A 195 5.99 -28.02 -2.15
CA SER A 195 6.04 -26.66 -2.65
C SER A 195 6.52 -26.61 -4.11
N GLY A 196 5.94 -25.72 -4.92
CA GLY A 196 6.46 -25.37 -6.26
C GLY A 196 7.56 -24.30 -6.26
N LEU A 197 7.97 -23.84 -5.08
CA LEU A 197 8.98 -22.79 -4.87
C LEU A 197 10.12 -23.27 -3.97
N TRP A 198 10.25 -24.57 -3.73
CA TRP A 198 11.23 -25.15 -2.81
C TRP A 198 12.69 -24.91 -3.20
N SER A 199 12.94 -24.50 -4.45
CA SER A 199 14.25 -24.14 -5.00
C SER A 199 14.12 -22.93 -5.91
N THR A 200 15.18 -22.13 -6.01
CA THR A 200 15.26 -21.01 -6.94
C THR A 200 15.32 -21.43 -8.41
N GLU A 201 15.64 -22.70 -8.65
CA GLU A 201 15.69 -23.34 -9.98
C GLU A 201 14.32 -23.88 -10.43
N GLU A 202 13.28 -23.77 -9.59
CA GLU A 202 11.94 -24.21 -9.98
C GLU A 202 11.38 -23.29 -11.08
N PRO A 203 10.72 -23.86 -12.12
CA PRO A 203 10.18 -23.07 -13.24
C PRO A 203 9.23 -21.94 -12.82
N LEU A 204 8.41 -22.16 -11.78
CA LEU A 204 7.55 -21.12 -11.24
C LEU A 204 8.37 -19.98 -10.60
N HIS A 205 9.42 -20.31 -9.83
CA HIS A 205 10.28 -19.31 -9.21
C HIS A 205 10.97 -18.44 -10.27
N GLU A 206 11.57 -19.06 -11.28
CA GLU A 206 12.23 -18.34 -12.39
C GLU A 206 11.26 -17.40 -13.11
N TYR A 207 10.06 -17.89 -13.42
CA TYR A 207 9.02 -17.08 -14.06
C TYR A 207 8.61 -15.89 -13.20
N LEU A 208 8.31 -16.10 -11.91
CA LEU A 208 7.86 -15.03 -11.01
C LEU A 208 8.92 -13.94 -10.84
N ARG A 209 10.21 -14.33 -10.76
CA ARG A 209 11.32 -13.36 -10.71
C ARG A 209 11.49 -12.60 -12.03
N ALA A 210 11.46 -13.29 -13.16
CA ALA A 210 11.64 -12.67 -14.47
C ALA A 210 10.48 -11.75 -14.87
N SER A 211 9.25 -12.09 -14.48
CA SER A 211 8.04 -11.33 -14.82
C SER A 211 7.78 -10.11 -13.92
N GLY A 212 8.50 -9.98 -12.80
CA GLY A 212 8.32 -8.89 -11.84
C GLY A 212 6.97 -8.94 -11.10
N LYS A 213 6.30 -10.09 -11.08
CA LYS A 213 5.03 -10.30 -10.38
C LYS A 213 5.23 -10.16 -8.87
N GLN A 214 4.32 -9.44 -8.22
CA GLN A 214 4.44 -9.04 -6.82
C GLN A 214 3.47 -9.80 -5.91
N THR A 215 2.24 -10.01 -6.35
CA THR A 215 1.17 -10.61 -5.54
C THR A 215 0.76 -11.98 -6.07
N LEU A 216 0.70 -12.96 -5.19
CA LEU A 216 0.31 -14.34 -5.48
C LEU A 216 -0.99 -14.69 -4.74
N LEU A 217 -2.01 -15.06 -5.51
CA LEU A 217 -3.30 -15.54 -5.03
C LEU A 217 -3.26 -17.07 -5.05
N PHE A 218 -3.60 -17.73 -3.95
CA PHE A 218 -3.51 -19.17 -3.80
C PHE A 218 -4.88 -19.83 -3.72
N ALA A 219 -5.06 -20.87 -4.54
CA ALA A 219 -6.22 -21.74 -4.59
C ALA A 219 -5.80 -23.19 -4.85
N GLY A 220 -6.67 -24.15 -4.56
CA GLY A 220 -6.46 -25.57 -4.82
C GLY A 220 -6.23 -26.42 -3.58
N VAL A 221 -5.51 -27.54 -3.73
CA VAL A 221 -5.38 -28.57 -2.69
C VAL A 221 -3.92 -29.02 -2.50
N ASN A 222 -3.55 -29.60 -1.37
CA ASN A 222 -4.25 -29.55 -0.08
C ASN A 222 -3.86 -28.28 0.67
N THR A 223 -4.83 -27.62 1.33
CA THR A 223 -4.64 -26.34 2.02
C THR A 223 -3.40 -26.32 2.90
N ASP A 224 -3.25 -27.30 3.81
CA ASP A 224 -2.16 -27.40 4.79
C ASP A 224 -0.89 -28.09 4.27
N GLN A 225 -0.85 -28.48 2.99
CA GLN A 225 0.28 -29.25 2.42
C GLN A 225 0.90 -28.53 1.21
N CYS A 226 0.60 -28.95 -0.02
CA CYS A 226 1.20 -28.39 -1.24
C CYS A 226 0.94 -26.89 -1.36
N LEU A 227 -0.28 -26.48 -1.03
CA LEU A 227 -0.70 -25.09 -1.10
C LEU A 227 0.04 -24.25 -0.05
N PHE A 228 -0.08 -24.61 1.24
CA PHE A 228 0.63 -23.89 2.31
C PHE A 228 2.15 -23.94 2.15
N GLY A 229 2.72 -25.07 1.71
CA GLY A 229 4.15 -25.20 1.45
C GLY A 229 4.62 -24.22 0.37
N THR A 230 3.89 -24.12 -0.75
CA THR A 230 4.19 -23.15 -1.81
C THR A 230 4.03 -21.72 -1.31
N MET A 231 2.97 -21.44 -0.57
CA MET A 231 2.71 -20.12 0.01
C MET A 231 3.76 -19.71 1.05
N SER A 232 4.23 -20.65 1.87
CA SER A 232 5.26 -20.43 2.89
C SER A 232 6.61 -20.07 2.28
N ASP A 233 6.99 -20.80 1.22
CA ASP A 233 8.18 -20.43 0.44
C ASP A 233 7.99 -19.08 -0.25
N ALA A 234 6.81 -18.83 -0.85
CA ALA A 234 6.51 -17.55 -1.49
C ALA A 234 6.67 -16.36 -0.52
N TYR A 235 6.08 -16.48 0.67
CA TYR A 235 6.23 -15.52 1.76
C TYR A 235 7.71 -15.32 2.13
N SER A 236 8.46 -16.40 2.32
CA SER A 236 9.88 -16.35 2.70
C SER A 236 10.75 -15.68 1.63
N TYR A 237 10.39 -15.86 0.36
CA TYR A 237 11.03 -15.21 -0.78
C TYR A 237 10.55 -13.76 -1.03
N GLY A 238 9.57 -13.27 -0.27
CA GLY A 238 9.12 -11.88 -0.27
C GLY A 238 8.00 -11.54 -1.25
N TRP A 239 7.21 -12.52 -1.72
CA TRP A 239 5.98 -12.23 -2.46
C TRP A 239 4.81 -11.93 -1.52
N ASP A 240 3.93 -11.04 -1.96
CA ASP A 240 2.70 -10.77 -1.24
C ASP A 240 1.75 -11.96 -1.43
N CYS A 241 1.33 -12.60 -0.34
CA CYS A 241 0.54 -13.82 -0.41
C CYS A 241 -0.90 -13.61 0.02
N VAL A 242 -1.83 -14.10 -0.78
CA VAL A 242 -3.27 -14.02 -0.52
C VAL A 242 -3.90 -15.41 -0.68
N LEU A 243 -4.49 -15.94 0.38
CA LEU A 243 -5.22 -17.21 0.36
C LEU A 243 -6.72 -16.98 0.10
N LEU A 244 -7.29 -17.73 -0.83
CA LEU A 244 -8.72 -17.75 -1.11
C LEU A 244 -9.37 -18.93 -0.37
N ASP A 245 -9.92 -18.70 0.83
CA ASP A 245 -10.22 -19.78 1.78
C ASP A 245 -11.21 -20.83 1.24
N ASP A 246 -12.32 -20.38 0.67
CA ASP A 246 -13.33 -21.24 0.03
C ASP A 246 -12.91 -21.77 -1.35
N CYS A 247 -11.75 -21.36 -1.87
CA CYS A 247 -11.10 -21.92 -3.05
C CYS A 247 -10.00 -22.93 -2.68
N THR A 248 -9.97 -23.39 -1.42
CA THR A 248 -9.04 -24.40 -0.95
C THR A 248 -9.75 -25.53 -0.24
N GLY A 249 -9.09 -26.68 -0.13
CA GLY A 249 -9.61 -27.79 0.66
C GLY A 249 -8.52 -28.76 1.11
N THR A 250 -8.75 -29.40 2.25
CA THR A 250 -7.88 -30.48 2.73
C THR A 250 -8.67 -31.63 3.34
N MET A 251 -8.06 -32.81 3.33
CA MET A 251 -8.53 -34.03 3.97
C MET A 251 -7.81 -34.34 5.29
N THR A 252 -6.81 -33.54 5.70
CA THR A 252 -6.02 -33.81 6.92
C THR A 252 -6.90 -33.88 8.19
N GLY A 253 -8.01 -33.16 8.21
CA GLY A 253 -8.88 -33.04 9.39
C GLY A 253 -8.19 -32.29 10.54
N ARG A 254 -8.66 -32.50 11.78
CA ARG A 254 -8.06 -31.95 13.02
C ARG A 254 -7.91 -30.42 13.03
N GLY A 255 -8.78 -29.71 12.33
CA GLY A 255 -8.72 -28.26 12.19
C GLY A 255 -7.54 -27.76 11.33
N ALA A 256 -6.95 -28.60 10.48
CA ALA A 256 -5.82 -28.21 9.63
C ALA A 256 -6.15 -27.04 8.68
N GLN A 257 -7.37 -27.04 8.12
CA GLN A 257 -7.88 -25.94 7.29
C GLN A 257 -7.88 -24.62 8.10
N GLU A 258 -8.57 -24.62 9.24
CA GLU A 258 -8.76 -23.45 10.10
C GLU A 258 -7.42 -22.93 10.65
N LEU A 259 -6.52 -23.84 11.05
CA LEU A 259 -5.18 -23.48 11.53
C LEU A 259 -4.35 -22.83 10.42
N THR A 260 -4.41 -23.38 9.20
CA THR A 260 -3.68 -22.82 8.06
C THR A 260 -4.20 -21.43 7.73
N GLU A 261 -5.52 -21.25 7.62
CA GLU A 261 -6.15 -19.95 7.40
C GLU A 261 -5.76 -18.94 8.49
N TYR A 262 -5.77 -19.36 9.76
CA TYR A 262 -5.37 -18.52 10.88
C TYR A 262 -3.89 -18.11 10.81
N GLN A 263 -2.99 -19.05 10.50
CA GLN A 263 -1.56 -18.74 10.36
C GLN A 263 -1.30 -17.75 9.22
N VAL A 264 -1.98 -17.96 8.09
CA VAL A 264 -1.87 -17.06 6.94
C VAL A 264 -2.34 -15.65 7.32
N SER A 265 -3.55 -15.53 7.88
CA SER A 265 -4.17 -14.25 8.17
C SER A 265 -3.47 -13.43 9.26
N THR A 266 -2.72 -14.10 10.13
CA THR A 266 -2.03 -13.45 11.25
C THR A 266 -0.55 -13.16 10.97
N ASN A 267 0.13 -13.98 10.15
CA ASN A 267 1.59 -13.92 10.05
C ASN A 267 2.16 -13.83 8.63
N MET A 268 1.45 -14.30 7.60
CA MET A 268 2.08 -14.59 6.30
C MET A 268 1.46 -13.83 5.12
N GLY A 269 0.31 -13.20 5.32
CA GLY A 269 -0.35 -12.45 4.26
C GLY A 269 -1.81 -12.20 4.57
N PHE A 270 -2.65 -12.36 3.56
CA PHE A 270 -4.08 -12.07 3.65
C PHE A 270 -4.91 -13.30 3.33
N VAL A 271 -6.10 -13.36 3.92
CA VAL A 271 -7.13 -14.34 3.59
C VAL A 271 -8.39 -13.61 3.13
N THR A 272 -8.93 -14.00 1.98
CA THR A 272 -10.22 -13.53 1.47
C THR A 272 -11.03 -14.71 0.92
N SER A 273 -12.29 -14.47 0.55
CA SER A 273 -13.17 -15.48 -0.06
C SER A 273 -13.31 -15.24 -1.56
N SER A 274 -13.71 -16.27 -2.30
CA SER A 274 -14.07 -16.17 -3.71
C SER A 274 -15.14 -15.11 -3.96
N ARG A 275 -16.12 -15.01 -3.04
CA ARG A 275 -17.19 -14.01 -3.10
C ARG A 275 -16.62 -12.60 -3.02
N ALA A 276 -15.85 -12.30 -1.97
CA ALA A 276 -15.24 -10.99 -1.78
C ALA A 276 -14.26 -10.65 -2.91
N PHE A 277 -13.56 -11.65 -3.44
CA PHE A 277 -12.70 -11.50 -4.62
C PHE A 277 -13.49 -11.11 -5.88
N CYS A 278 -14.63 -11.76 -6.11
CA CYS A 278 -15.49 -11.46 -7.26
C CYS A 278 -16.20 -10.11 -7.13
N GLU A 279 -16.57 -9.73 -5.90
CA GLU A 279 -17.22 -8.45 -5.58
C GLU A 279 -16.22 -7.27 -5.46
N ALA A 280 -14.91 -7.55 -5.48
CA ALA A 280 -13.85 -6.55 -5.34
C ALA A 280 -13.95 -5.45 -6.41
N GLN A 281 -13.89 -4.20 -5.96
CA GLN A 281 -14.03 -3.03 -6.81
C GLN A 281 -12.73 -2.73 -7.56
N ILE A 282 -12.86 -2.32 -8.82
CA ILE A 282 -11.73 -1.81 -9.61
C ILE A 282 -11.69 -0.29 -9.48
N VAL A 283 -10.65 0.22 -8.85
CA VAL A 283 -10.35 1.64 -8.79
C VAL A 283 -9.27 1.94 -9.81
N ARG A 284 -9.57 2.88 -10.73
CA ARG A 284 -8.60 3.40 -11.69
C ARG A 284 -8.27 4.84 -11.32
N THR A 285 -7.07 5.06 -10.83
CA THR A 285 -6.56 6.40 -10.57
C THR A 285 -5.98 6.94 -11.87
N PHE A 286 -6.62 7.95 -12.46
CA PHE A 286 -6.00 8.71 -13.55
C PHE A 286 -4.88 9.56 -12.95
N ASN A 287 -3.66 9.03 -12.98
CA ASN A 287 -2.48 9.80 -12.63
C ASN A 287 -2.26 10.91 -13.66
N TYR A 288 -2.81 12.11 -13.39
CA TYR A 288 -2.29 13.35 -13.96
C TYR A 288 -0.86 13.66 -13.43
N TYR A 289 -0.36 12.85 -12.49
CA TYR A 289 0.85 13.06 -11.71
C TYR A 289 2.12 12.38 -12.25
N THR A 290 2.05 11.56 -13.31
CA THR A 290 3.25 10.91 -13.92
C THR A 290 4.19 11.94 -14.59
N HIS A 291 3.83 13.22 -14.61
CA HIS A 291 4.71 14.35 -14.95
C HIS A 291 5.06 15.27 -13.77
N MET A 292 4.51 15.04 -12.58
CA MET A 292 4.71 15.85 -11.37
C MET A 292 5.75 15.27 -10.40
N GLU A 293 5.86 13.94 -10.26
CA GLU A 293 6.82 13.28 -9.35
C GLU A 293 8.27 13.76 -9.49
N PRO A 294 8.84 13.98 -10.70
CA PRO A 294 10.24 14.40 -10.81
C PRO A 294 10.49 15.83 -10.32
N ARG A 295 9.46 16.67 -10.23
CA ARG A 295 9.58 18.10 -9.89
C ARG A 295 9.38 18.39 -8.41
N MET A 296 8.57 17.60 -7.69
CA MET A 296 8.36 17.79 -6.25
C MET A 296 9.44 17.11 -5.41
N CYS A 297 9.79 15.84 -5.66
CA CYS A 297 10.85 15.13 -4.93
C CYS A 297 12.20 15.87 -4.98
N LYS A 298 12.67 16.27 -6.17
CA LYS A 298 13.93 17.02 -6.31
C LYS A 298 13.94 18.42 -5.68
N LEU A 299 12.78 18.97 -5.31
CA LEU A 299 12.66 20.33 -4.77
C LEU A 299 12.59 20.34 -3.25
N CYS A 300 11.96 19.32 -2.66
CA CYS A 300 11.75 19.21 -1.22
C CYS A 300 12.98 18.70 -0.47
N ASP A 301 13.88 17.90 -1.09
CA ASP A 301 15.08 17.34 -0.44
C ASP A 301 15.89 18.35 0.40
N GLN A 302 15.95 19.60 -0.04
CA GLN A 302 16.68 20.69 0.63
C GLN A 302 15.91 21.41 1.76
N ILE A 303 14.60 21.18 1.87
CA ILE A 303 13.65 21.93 2.71
C ILE A 303 13.01 20.99 3.74
N ILE A 304 12.42 19.87 3.30
CA ILE A 304 11.78 18.87 4.14
C ILE A 304 12.07 17.46 3.62
N ASN A 305 12.02 16.45 4.48
CA ASN A 305 12.16 15.06 4.01
C ASN A 305 11.04 14.71 3.03
N ASP A 306 11.31 13.80 2.11
CA ASP A 306 10.29 13.24 1.23
C ASP A 306 9.08 12.76 2.02
N PHE A 307 7.89 13.10 1.55
CA PHE A 307 6.63 12.70 2.14
C PHE A 307 5.61 12.44 1.03
N LEU A 308 4.69 11.51 1.28
CA LEU A 308 3.56 11.23 0.41
C LEU A 308 2.44 12.23 0.70
N PRO A 309 2.06 13.11 -0.25
CA PRO A 309 0.97 14.05 -0.03
C PRO A 309 -0.35 13.29 0.14
N SER A 310 -1.10 13.61 1.20
CA SER A 310 -2.45 13.08 1.44
C SER A 310 -3.56 14.06 1.11
N LEU A 311 -3.21 15.34 0.83
CA LEU A 311 -4.15 16.40 0.46
C LEU A 311 -3.61 17.22 -0.72
N THR A 312 -4.52 17.84 -1.47
CA THR A 312 -4.19 18.79 -2.53
C THR A 312 -4.33 20.23 -2.03
N LEU A 313 -3.25 21.02 -2.18
CA LEU A 313 -3.19 22.43 -1.77
C LEU A 313 -3.42 23.39 -2.96
N SER A 314 -4.52 24.13 -2.90
CA SER A 314 -4.85 25.23 -3.81
C SER A 314 -4.50 26.59 -3.19
N VAL A 315 -3.64 27.37 -3.87
CA VAL A 315 -3.23 28.73 -3.45
C VAL A 315 -3.62 29.75 -4.52
N THR A 316 -4.49 30.70 -4.18
CA THR A 316 -5.06 31.66 -5.14
C THR A 316 -4.91 33.11 -4.68
N TRP A 317 -4.37 33.95 -5.54
CA TRP A 317 -4.38 35.42 -5.43
C TRP A 317 -5.46 36.01 -6.33
N PRO A 318 -5.87 37.28 -6.16
CA PRO A 318 -6.95 37.88 -6.96
C PRO A 318 -6.78 37.88 -8.48
N LYS A 319 -5.57 37.65 -9.00
CA LYS A 319 -5.26 37.67 -10.44
C LYS A 319 -4.45 36.46 -10.93
N GLU A 320 -3.96 35.63 -10.02
CA GLU A 320 -2.97 34.57 -10.31
C GLU A 320 -3.14 33.43 -9.30
N HIS A 321 -2.72 32.23 -9.64
CA HIS A 321 -2.78 31.06 -8.75
C HIS A 321 -1.51 30.23 -8.85
N ALA A 322 -1.18 29.50 -7.79
CA ALA A 322 -0.03 28.60 -7.78
C ALA A 322 -0.33 27.35 -8.63
N LYS A 323 0.58 27.03 -9.55
CA LYS A 323 0.56 25.85 -10.43
C LYS A 323 1.92 25.16 -10.36
N LEU A 324 2.29 24.65 -9.19
CA LEU A 324 3.46 23.79 -8.97
C LEU A 324 4.70 24.22 -9.79
N GLY A 325 5.20 25.43 -9.50
CA GLY A 325 6.39 25.99 -10.12
C GLY A 325 6.13 26.97 -11.27
N ASN A 326 4.92 27.49 -11.43
CA ASN A 326 4.72 28.67 -12.28
C ASN A 326 5.43 29.91 -11.69
N THR A 327 5.80 30.85 -12.56
CA THR A 327 6.44 32.11 -12.15
C THR A 327 5.42 33.24 -12.04
N ILE A 328 5.23 33.78 -10.84
CA ILE A 328 4.30 34.89 -10.58
C ILE A 328 5.10 36.17 -10.27
N LYS A 329 4.64 37.32 -10.80
CA LYS A 329 5.31 38.61 -10.57
C LYS A 329 5.04 39.10 -9.14
N PRO A 330 6.03 39.68 -8.42
CA PRO A 330 5.86 40.16 -7.03
C PRO A 330 4.64 41.06 -6.82
N LYS A 331 4.28 41.91 -7.81
CA LYS A 331 3.12 42.81 -7.74
C LYS A 331 1.76 42.09 -7.54
N TYR A 332 1.65 40.81 -7.89
CA TYR A 332 0.43 40.01 -7.73
C TYR A 332 0.40 39.23 -6.41
N LEU A 333 1.55 39.16 -5.71
CA LEU A 333 1.75 38.41 -4.47
C LEU A 333 1.69 39.32 -3.23
N GLN A 334 1.31 40.59 -3.40
CA GLN A 334 1.31 41.58 -2.30
C GLN A 334 0.18 41.38 -1.29
N LYS A 335 -0.91 40.72 -1.70
CA LYS A 335 -2.02 40.37 -0.83
C LYS A 335 -1.86 38.92 -0.38
N GLN A 336 -2.28 38.63 0.84
CA GLN A 336 -2.38 37.27 1.35
C GLN A 336 -3.24 36.40 0.41
N PRO A 337 -2.80 35.19 0.04
CA PRO A 337 -3.56 34.31 -0.82
C PRO A 337 -4.73 33.66 -0.08
N ALA A 338 -5.77 33.29 -0.82
CA ALA A 338 -6.77 32.34 -0.37
C ALA A 338 -6.19 30.92 -0.46
N ILE A 339 -6.38 30.13 0.59
CA ILE A 339 -5.93 28.75 0.70
C ILE A 339 -7.15 27.82 0.72
N SER A 340 -7.07 26.71 -0.01
CA SER A 340 -8.07 25.65 0.05
C SER A 340 -7.38 24.28 0.01
N LEU A 341 -7.83 23.38 0.88
CA LEU A 341 -7.37 22.00 0.94
C LEU A 341 -8.47 21.09 0.40
N HIS A 342 -8.06 20.11 -0.40
CA HIS A 342 -8.94 19.12 -1.00
C HIS A 342 -8.46 17.71 -0.63
N ASP A 343 -9.40 16.86 -0.22
CA ASP A 343 -9.17 15.43 0.01
C ASP A 343 -9.67 14.67 -1.22
N GLU A 344 -8.76 14.02 -1.93
CA GLU A 344 -9.06 13.26 -3.16
C GLU A 344 -9.40 11.78 -2.85
N THR A 345 -9.35 11.35 -1.59
CA THR A 345 -9.57 9.95 -1.16
C THR A 345 -11.00 9.67 -0.68
N ALA A 346 -11.83 10.69 -0.47
CA ALA A 346 -13.21 10.54 -0.02
C ALA A 346 -14.15 10.22 -1.20
N HIS A 347 -14.36 8.93 -1.48
CA HIS A 347 -15.23 8.48 -2.58
C HIS A 347 -16.72 8.43 -2.24
N ASP A 348 -17.09 8.47 -0.96
CA ASP A 348 -18.46 8.59 -0.51
C ASP A 348 -18.57 9.84 0.35
N GLY A 349 -19.61 10.66 0.15
CA GLY A 349 -19.88 11.87 0.93
C GLY A 349 -20.11 11.66 2.44
N LEU A 350 -19.63 10.57 3.04
CA LEU A 350 -19.42 10.45 4.47
C LEU A 350 -18.15 11.22 4.84
N ALA A 351 -18.36 12.40 5.42
CA ALA A 351 -17.29 13.24 5.96
C ALA A 351 -16.39 12.43 6.91
N THR A 352 -15.12 12.27 6.54
CA THR A 352 -14.02 12.12 7.49
C THR A 352 -13.90 13.43 8.27
N THR A 353 -14.73 13.54 9.32
CA THR A 353 -14.70 14.48 10.44
C THR A 353 -14.43 15.97 10.12
N PRO A 354 -15.43 16.87 10.24
CA PRO A 354 -15.35 18.29 9.84
C PRO A 354 -14.45 19.22 10.69
N ASP A 355 -13.67 18.69 11.65
CA ASP A 355 -12.98 19.50 12.67
C ASP A 355 -11.44 19.46 12.62
N LEU A 356 -10.83 18.91 11.56
CA LEU A 356 -9.38 18.90 11.40
C LEU A 356 -8.84 20.30 11.07
N ARG A 357 -7.82 20.73 11.83
CA ARG A 357 -7.14 22.02 11.67
C ARG A 357 -5.73 21.81 11.14
N TYR A 358 -5.45 22.39 9.98
CA TYR A 358 -4.15 22.32 9.33
C TYR A 358 -3.36 23.62 9.52
N ILE A 359 -2.03 23.49 9.46
CA ILE A 359 -1.10 24.62 9.48
C ILE A 359 -0.54 24.78 8.07
N VAL A 360 -0.62 25.96 7.50
CA VAL A 360 0.12 26.31 6.28
C VAL A 360 1.32 27.16 6.63
N THR A 361 2.41 26.89 5.94
CA THR A 361 3.64 27.67 6.02
C THR A 361 4.05 28.15 4.64
N LEU A 362 4.76 29.27 4.57
CA LEU A 362 5.43 29.77 3.37
C LEU A 362 6.91 30.00 3.69
N THR A 363 7.79 29.30 2.98
CA THR A 363 9.25 29.38 3.16
C THR A 363 9.96 29.79 1.85
N ASP A 364 11.04 30.57 1.97
CA ASP A 364 11.95 30.93 0.87
C ASP A 364 13.34 30.32 1.14
N PRO A 365 13.69 29.22 0.46
CA PRO A 365 15.00 28.56 0.58
C PRO A 365 16.10 29.24 -0.23
N ASP A 366 15.78 30.28 -1.01
CA ASP A 366 16.72 30.94 -1.91
C ASP A 366 17.14 32.33 -1.38
N ALA A 367 16.78 32.71 -0.16
CA ALA A 367 17.11 34.02 0.40
C ALA A 367 18.57 34.12 0.88
N PRO A 368 19.29 35.23 0.65
CA PRO A 368 18.91 36.41 -0.14
C PRO A 368 19.06 36.20 -1.65
N SER A 369 19.82 35.19 -2.08
CA SER A 369 19.98 34.82 -3.48
C SER A 369 20.15 33.31 -3.62
N ARG A 370 19.68 32.74 -4.73
CA ARG A 370 19.79 31.30 -4.96
C ARG A 370 21.24 30.80 -5.02
N ASP A 371 22.15 31.61 -5.55
CA ASP A 371 23.56 31.24 -5.69
C ASP A 371 24.32 31.34 -4.35
N ASN A 372 23.84 32.15 -3.41
CA ASN A 372 24.38 32.28 -2.07
C ASN A 372 23.24 32.48 -1.04
N PRO A 373 22.57 31.39 -0.60
CA PRO A 373 21.37 31.46 0.23
C PRO A 373 21.68 31.58 1.73
N GLU A 374 22.45 32.61 2.11
CA GLU A 374 22.87 32.85 3.51
C GLU A 374 21.72 33.11 4.50
N TRP A 375 20.51 33.41 4.01
CA TRP A 375 19.33 33.63 4.86
C TRP A 375 18.36 32.46 4.79
N SER A 376 18.71 31.40 4.06
CA SER A 376 17.88 30.22 3.94
C SER A 376 17.84 29.40 5.23
N GLU A 377 16.69 28.96 5.70
CA GLU A 377 15.36 29.23 5.12
C GLU A 377 14.73 30.51 5.71
N MET A 378 14.03 31.30 4.88
CA MET A 378 13.34 32.50 5.33
C MET A 378 11.83 32.24 5.52
N CYS A 379 11.31 32.46 6.73
CA CYS A 379 9.90 32.31 7.06
C CYS A 379 9.08 33.52 6.57
N HIS A 380 8.21 33.28 5.58
CA HIS A 380 7.35 34.29 4.98
C HIS A 380 5.96 34.33 5.61
N TRP A 381 5.39 33.19 6.02
CA TRP A 381 4.04 33.12 6.58
C TRP A 381 3.83 31.84 7.37
N ILE A 382 3.10 31.92 8.47
CA ILE A 382 2.55 30.77 9.20
C ILE A 382 1.11 31.11 9.56
N ALA A 383 0.17 30.34 9.04
CA ALA A 383 -1.24 30.45 9.40
C ALA A 383 -1.78 29.10 9.87
N ALA A 384 -2.56 29.13 10.93
CA ALA A 384 -3.22 27.98 11.50
C ALA A 384 -4.73 27.98 11.19
N ASN A 385 -5.40 26.90 11.59
CA ASN A 385 -6.85 26.79 11.60
C ASN A 385 -7.49 26.71 10.19
N ILE A 386 -6.79 26.10 9.24
CA ILE A 386 -7.33 25.81 7.91
C ILE A 386 -8.16 24.53 8.00
N SER A 387 -9.39 24.57 7.48
CA SER A 387 -10.25 23.39 7.32
C SER A 387 -10.31 22.93 5.86
N ILE A 388 -10.68 21.66 5.65
CA ILE A 388 -10.89 21.10 4.31
C ILE A 388 -12.13 21.74 3.68
N SER A 389 -12.01 22.19 2.43
CA SER A 389 -13.15 22.75 1.71
C SER A 389 -14.06 21.61 1.23
N GLN A 390 -15.23 21.47 1.85
CA GLN A 390 -16.30 20.59 1.37
C GLN A 390 -16.93 21.20 0.11
N LYS A 391 -16.29 20.99 -1.05
CA LYS A 391 -16.95 21.11 -2.35
C LYS A 391 -16.68 19.86 -3.16
N THR A 392 -17.70 19.01 -3.21
CA THR A 392 -17.90 17.89 -4.14
C THR A 392 -17.61 18.32 -5.57
N PHE A 393 -16.68 17.66 -6.28
CA PHE A 393 -16.72 17.63 -7.74
C PHE A 393 -16.24 16.27 -8.31
N SER A 394 -17.27 15.53 -8.76
CA SER A 394 -17.42 14.64 -9.93
C SER A 394 -16.21 14.05 -10.66
N ILE A 395 -16.37 12.77 -11.03
CA ILE A 395 -15.46 11.82 -11.70
C ILE A 395 -15.38 12.07 -13.22
N LEU A 396 -15.39 13.32 -13.69
CA LEU A 396 -15.21 13.67 -15.12
C LEU A 396 -14.43 14.98 -15.26
N PRO A 397 -13.66 15.16 -16.35
CA PRO A 397 -12.79 16.34 -16.51
C PRO A 397 -13.66 17.60 -16.61
N LEU A 398 -13.44 18.56 -15.70
CA LEU A 398 -13.97 19.91 -15.91
C LEU A 398 -13.22 20.55 -17.08
N PRO A 399 -13.92 21.08 -18.09
CA PRO A 399 -13.29 21.83 -19.18
C PRO A 399 -12.63 23.10 -18.65
N GLU A 400 -11.64 23.57 -19.41
CA GLU A 400 -10.71 24.69 -19.17
C GLU A 400 -11.35 26.09 -18.93
N PHE A 401 -12.66 26.16 -18.70
CA PHE A 401 -13.42 27.38 -18.43
C PHE A 401 -14.48 27.10 -17.35
N GLY A 402 -14.20 27.44 -16.09
CA GLY A 402 -15.18 27.16 -15.02
C GLY A 402 -14.81 27.53 -13.59
N LEU A 403 -13.99 28.54 -13.33
CA LEU A 403 -13.91 29.20 -12.01
C LEU A 403 -14.19 30.70 -12.15
N THR A 404 -15.32 31.03 -12.76
CA THR A 404 -16.01 32.31 -12.52
C THR A 404 -17.28 32.02 -11.73
N GLY A 405 -17.10 31.59 -10.49
CA GLY A 405 -18.16 31.57 -9.49
C GLY A 405 -17.85 32.66 -8.48
N HIS A 406 -18.43 33.84 -8.71
CA HIS A 406 -18.61 34.84 -7.66
C HIS A 406 -19.38 34.16 -6.54
N ASP A 407 -18.71 33.82 -5.44
CA ASP A 407 -19.34 33.76 -4.13
C ASP A 407 -18.26 33.94 -3.07
N SER A 408 -18.37 35.08 -2.40
CA SER A 408 -17.75 35.40 -1.13
C SER A 408 -18.19 34.38 -0.07
N ALA A 409 -17.59 33.20 -0.08
CA ALA A 409 -17.63 32.30 1.05
C ALA A 409 -16.92 33.02 2.21
N LYS A 410 -17.66 33.23 3.31
CA LYS A 410 -17.15 33.82 4.54
C LYS A 410 -15.93 33.03 5.00
N TYR A 411 -14.75 33.62 4.83
CA TYR A 411 -13.49 33.13 5.34
C TYR A 411 -13.60 33.04 6.87
N GLY A 412 -13.45 31.83 7.42
CA GLY A 412 -13.03 31.71 8.81
C GLY A 412 -11.72 32.49 8.96
N SER A 413 -11.64 33.32 9.98
CA SER A 413 -10.43 34.05 10.37
C SER A 413 -9.26 33.06 10.46
N LEU A 414 -8.33 33.09 9.51
CA LEU A 414 -7.07 32.37 9.67
C LEU A 414 -6.32 33.00 10.84
N ASP A 415 -5.86 32.17 11.77
CA ASP A 415 -5.07 32.64 12.89
C ASP A 415 -3.61 32.72 12.44
N ASP A 416 -3.18 33.90 12.02
CA ASP A 416 -1.79 34.16 11.61
C ASP A 416 -0.87 34.06 12.84
N VAL A 417 -0.05 33.01 12.88
CA VAL A 417 1.02 32.85 13.88
C VAL A 417 2.23 33.72 13.52
N VAL A 418 2.49 33.85 12.22
CA VAL A 418 3.49 34.77 11.67
C VAL A 418 2.85 35.47 10.48
N GLU A 419 2.72 36.80 10.56
CA GLU A 419 2.06 37.62 9.54
C GLU A 419 2.61 37.37 8.12
N TYR A 420 1.75 37.45 7.12
CA TYR A 420 2.12 37.27 5.72
C TYR A 420 3.11 38.33 5.25
N LYS A 421 4.35 37.90 4.99
CA LYS A 421 5.38 38.70 4.30
C LYS A 421 5.36 38.35 2.81
N PRO A 422 5.02 39.28 1.91
CA PRO A 422 4.85 38.96 0.50
C PRO A 422 6.18 38.54 -0.15
N PRO A 423 6.16 37.54 -1.05
CA PRO A 423 7.29 37.20 -1.91
C PRO A 423 7.84 38.41 -2.66
N GLY A 424 9.12 38.70 -2.47
CA GLY A 424 9.76 39.91 -2.94
C GLY A 424 11.27 39.74 -3.08
N PRO A 425 11.74 38.91 -4.03
CA PRO A 425 13.17 38.66 -4.21
C PRO A 425 13.92 39.98 -4.47
N PRO A 426 15.12 40.18 -3.88
CA PRO A 426 15.89 41.39 -4.10
C PRO A 426 16.28 41.60 -5.58
N PRO A 427 16.63 42.83 -5.99
CA PRO A 427 17.16 43.07 -7.33
C PRO A 427 18.43 42.25 -7.58
N LYS A 428 18.62 41.75 -8.81
CA LYS A 428 19.81 40.99 -9.25
C LYS A 428 20.07 39.64 -8.55
N THR A 429 19.11 39.07 -7.83
CA THR A 429 19.29 37.77 -7.12
C THR A 429 18.67 36.57 -7.85
N GLY A 430 18.20 36.76 -9.08
CA GLY A 430 17.59 35.70 -9.87
C GLY A 430 16.15 35.37 -9.46
N LYS A 431 15.74 34.13 -9.74
CA LYS A 431 14.42 33.60 -9.37
C LYS A 431 14.51 32.94 -8.00
N HIS A 432 13.60 33.28 -7.11
CA HIS A 432 13.45 32.63 -5.81
C HIS A 432 12.26 31.68 -5.82
N ARG A 433 12.41 30.56 -5.11
CA ARG A 433 11.35 29.61 -4.78
C ARG A 433 10.59 30.11 -3.56
N TYR A 434 9.28 29.99 -3.62
CA TYR A 434 8.40 30.20 -2.48
C TYR A 434 7.57 28.94 -2.32
N VAL A 435 7.82 28.19 -1.26
CA VAL A 435 7.27 26.86 -1.03
C VAL A 435 6.22 26.95 0.07
N PHE A 436 5.01 26.50 -0.26
CA PHE A 436 3.93 26.30 0.68
C PHE A 436 3.96 24.85 1.15
N LEU A 437 3.98 24.65 2.47
CA LEU A 437 3.84 23.33 3.08
C LEU A 437 2.64 23.35 4.02
N VAL A 438 1.86 22.26 3.98
CA VAL A 438 0.75 22.02 4.88
C VAL A 438 1.16 20.93 5.85
N PHE A 439 0.92 21.18 7.13
CA PHE A 439 1.23 20.26 8.20
C PHE A 439 -0.02 19.83 8.94
N ALA A 440 0.01 18.59 9.41
CA ALA A 440 -0.88 18.05 10.43
C ALA A 440 -0.06 17.72 11.68
N PRO A 441 -0.64 17.72 12.88
CA PRO A 441 0.08 17.28 14.07
C PRO A 441 0.51 15.82 14.00
N LYS A 442 1.77 15.53 14.33
CA LYS A 442 2.37 14.19 14.41
C LYS A 442 1.66 13.29 15.41
N ASN A 443 1.14 13.89 16.48
CA ASN A 443 0.31 13.23 17.48
C ASN A 443 -1.19 13.17 17.09
N GLY A 444 -1.55 13.72 15.93
CA GLY A 444 -2.92 13.76 15.44
C GLY A 444 -3.86 14.75 16.12
N THR A 445 -3.42 15.65 17.01
CA THR A 445 -4.33 16.51 17.80
C THR A 445 -5.35 17.35 17.00
N THR A 446 -6.60 17.41 17.47
CA THR A 446 -7.68 18.29 16.96
C THR A 446 -7.88 19.55 17.82
N GLU A 447 -7.17 19.65 18.95
CA GLU A 447 -7.19 20.81 19.83
C GLU A 447 -6.40 22.00 19.23
N PRO A 448 -6.70 23.25 19.62
CA PRO A 448 -5.91 24.41 19.21
C PRO A 448 -4.43 24.19 19.55
N LEU A 449 -3.59 24.13 18.52
CA LEU A 449 -2.16 23.97 18.69
C LEU A 449 -1.56 25.24 19.30
N HIS A 450 -0.83 25.08 20.40
CA HIS A 450 0.05 26.13 20.92
C HIS A 450 1.34 26.20 20.10
N LEU A 451 1.23 26.70 18.88
CA LEU A 451 2.36 26.87 17.98
C LEU A 451 3.32 27.91 18.53
N ARG A 452 4.60 27.56 18.58
CA ARG A 452 5.65 28.53 18.92
C ARG A 452 6.06 29.27 17.65
N ALA A 453 5.82 30.58 17.63
CA ALA A 453 6.35 31.41 16.55
C ALA A 453 7.89 31.35 16.53
N PRO A 454 8.51 31.22 15.34
CA PRO A 454 9.95 31.41 15.18
C PRO A 454 10.45 32.69 15.84
N LYS A 455 11.60 32.63 16.53
CA LYS A 455 12.22 33.81 17.17
C LYS A 455 12.60 34.89 16.15
N ASP A 456 12.92 34.48 14.93
CA ASP A 456 13.21 35.34 13.79
C ASP A 456 12.73 34.65 12.50
N ARG A 457 12.52 35.42 11.44
CA ARG A 457 12.17 34.88 10.12
C ARG A 457 13.38 34.26 9.42
N LYS A 458 14.58 34.78 9.65
CA LYS A 458 15.82 34.22 9.10
C LYS A 458 16.14 32.89 9.78
N HIS A 459 16.45 31.85 8.99
CA HIS A 459 16.68 30.47 9.46
C HIS A 459 15.56 29.91 10.34
N TRP A 460 14.32 30.42 10.19
CA TRP A 460 13.20 30.07 11.07
C TRP A 460 13.53 30.22 12.58
N GLY A 461 14.45 31.12 12.94
CA GLY A 461 14.83 31.40 14.33
C GLY A 461 15.67 30.31 15.01
N THR A 462 16.12 29.30 14.26
CA THR A 462 16.93 28.17 14.78
C THR A 462 18.37 28.56 15.12
N GLY A 463 18.87 29.67 14.55
CA GLY A 463 20.26 30.13 14.70
C GLY A 463 21.31 29.25 14.02
N LYS A 464 20.89 28.19 13.31
CA LYS A 464 21.76 27.31 12.53
C LYS A 464 21.71 27.70 11.05
N GLU A 465 22.85 27.64 10.39
CA GLU A 465 22.92 27.78 8.93
C GLU A 465 22.13 26.61 8.30
N ARG A 466 21.14 26.92 7.46
CA ARG A 466 20.17 25.97 6.87
C ARG A 466 19.16 25.34 7.84
N GLY A 467 19.03 25.85 9.06
CA GLY A 467 17.84 25.53 9.87
C GLY A 467 16.59 26.15 9.25
N GLY A 468 15.47 25.44 9.32
CA GLY A 468 14.32 25.76 8.47
C GLY A 468 12.99 25.20 8.95
N VAL A 469 12.04 25.13 8.02
CA VAL A 469 10.67 24.68 8.31
C VAL A 469 10.62 23.25 8.88
N ARG A 470 11.61 22.41 8.53
CA ARG A 470 11.76 21.04 9.05
C ARG A 470 12.00 20.99 10.55
N ASP A 471 12.99 21.72 11.03
CA ASP A 471 13.34 21.75 12.46
C ASP A 471 12.18 22.35 13.28
N TRP A 472 11.57 23.41 12.75
CA TRP A 472 10.40 24.03 13.37
C TRP A 472 9.21 23.06 13.43
N ALA A 473 8.95 22.32 12.36
CA ALA A 473 7.89 21.31 12.33
C ALA A 473 8.16 20.19 13.35
N GLU A 474 9.40 19.73 13.47
CA GLU A 474 9.78 18.71 14.46
C GLU A 474 9.61 19.21 15.91
N GLU A 475 10.05 20.43 16.22
CA GLU A 475 9.86 21.06 17.53
C GLU A 475 8.38 21.23 17.90
N ASN A 476 7.52 21.49 16.91
CA ASN A 476 6.07 21.61 17.09
C ASN A 476 5.33 20.28 16.89
N GLN A 477 6.06 19.16 16.74
CA GLN A 477 5.50 17.82 16.48
C GLN A 477 4.51 17.80 15.32
N LEU A 478 4.93 18.22 14.15
CA LEU A 478 4.13 18.30 12.93
C LEU A 478 4.67 17.37 11.85
N VAL A 479 3.77 16.86 10.99
CA VAL A 479 4.07 16.04 9.81
C VAL A 479 3.52 16.70 8.54
N PRO A 480 4.29 16.74 7.44
CA PRO A 480 3.83 17.33 6.19
C PRO A 480 2.78 16.45 5.51
N VAL A 481 1.74 17.08 4.96
CA VAL A 481 0.59 16.40 4.31
C VAL A 481 0.27 16.94 2.91
N ALA A 482 0.72 18.15 2.57
CA ALA A 482 0.61 18.70 1.21
C ALA A 482 1.69 19.75 0.94
N ALA A 483 2.02 19.97 -0.33
CA ALA A 483 2.91 21.03 -0.77
C ALA A 483 2.43 21.70 -2.06
N ASN A 484 2.76 22.97 -2.24
CA ASN A 484 2.67 23.66 -3.52
C ASN A 484 3.77 24.73 -3.57
N PHE A 485 4.18 25.22 -4.74
CA PHE A 485 5.22 26.23 -4.81
C PHE A 485 5.10 27.10 -6.06
N ILE A 486 5.72 28.27 -5.99
CA ILE A 486 5.84 29.21 -7.10
C ILE A 486 7.28 29.72 -7.20
N TYR A 487 7.63 30.26 -8.36
CA TYR A 487 8.80 31.12 -8.51
C TYR A 487 8.38 32.59 -8.54
N SER A 488 9.21 33.46 -8.00
CA SER A 488 9.07 34.90 -8.22
C SER A 488 10.42 35.52 -8.58
N LYS A 489 10.38 36.59 -9.37
CA LYS A 489 11.58 37.30 -9.86
C LYS A 489 11.36 38.81 -9.76
N ASN A 490 12.36 39.54 -9.29
CA ASN A 490 12.31 41.01 -9.30
C ASN A 490 12.24 41.50 -10.76
N LYS A 491 11.62 42.67 -11.00
CA LYS A 491 11.63 43.30 -12.33
C LYS A 491 13.01 43.86 -12.70
N LYS A 492 13.77 44.32 -11.71
CA LYS A 492 15.14 44.81 -11.87
C LYS A 492 16.08 43.63 -11.65
N GLN A 493 16.51 42.99 -12.73
CA GLN A 493 17.43 41.85 -12.71
C GLN A 493 18.75 42.24 -13.31
#